data_AF-A0A1F7MJP7-F1
#
_entry.id   AF-A0A1F7MJP7-F1
#
_cell.length_a   1.000
_cell.length_b   1.000
_cell.length_c   1.000
_cell.angle_alpha   90.00
_cell.angle_beta   90.00
_cell.angle_gamma   90.00
#
_symmetry.space_group_name_H-M   'P 1'
#
loop_
_entity.id
_entity.type
_entity.pdbx_description
1 polymer ?
#
loop_
_entity_poly.entity_id
_entity_poly.type
_entity_poly.pdbx_seq_one_letter_code
_entity_poly.pdbx_strand_id
1 'polypeptide(L)'
;MARTPPSRQSQARILADLRLAAKRGDRAALALALDRMRTFAHSPRYWEKYLVLLGNPLARLVDLLVIKQGERIAQQKGWRLPRAAPAGAAKPRKGKAGAARPRRRRSAPSGVQPSLFE
;
A
#
# COMPACT_ATOMS: atom_id res chain seq x y z
N MET A 1 -32.45 -1.88 -23.91
CA MET A 1 -32.11 -2.35 -22.55
C MET A 1 -30.97 -1.49 -22.02
N ALA A 2 -31.26 -0.55 -21.11
CA ALA A 2 -30.24 0.31 -20.52
C ALA A 2 -29.29 -0.55 -19.68
N ARG A 3 -28.03 -0.69 -20.12
CA ARG A 3 -26.98 -1.33 -19.33
C ARG A 3 -26.72 -0.42 -18.12
N THR A 4 -27.28 -0.77 -16.96
CA THR A 4 -26.89 -0.15 -15.70
C THR A 4 -25.37 -0.25 -15.61
N PRO A 5 -24.63 0.88 -15.56
CA PRO A 5 -23.18 0.81 -15.50
C PRO A 5 -22.81 -0.03 -14.28
N PRO A 6 -21.88 -1.01 -14.41
CA PRO A 6 -21.52 -1.86 -13.29
C PRO A 6 -21.14 -0.93 -12.15
N SER A 7 -21.91 -1.01 -11.05
CA SER A 7 -21.77 -0.16 -9.89
C SER A 7 -20.28 -0.06 -9.57
N ARG A 8 -19.67 1.09 -9.89
CA ARG A 8 -18.21 1.26 -9.78
C ARG A 8 -17.89 1.10 -8.31
N GLN A 9 -17.42 -0.09 -7.94
CA GLN A 9 -16.88 -0.34 -6.62
C GLN A 9 -15.80 0.71 -6.39
N SER A 10 -16.07 1.64 -5.47
CA SER A 10 -15.26 2.82 -5.28
C SER A 10 -14.41 2.65 -4.04
N GLN A 11 -13.10 2.79 -4.22
CA GLN A 11 -12.12 2.72 -3.14
C GLN A 11 -12.46 3.71 -2.01
N ALA A 12 -12.91 4.92 -2.38
CA ALA A 12 -13.31 5.95 -1.44
C ALA A 12 -14.47 5.49 -0.53
N ARG A 13 -15.43 4.74 -1.06
CA ARG A 13 -16.56 4.22 -0.26
C ARG A 13 -16.11 3.13 0.70
N ILE A 14 -15.24 2.22 0.26
CA ILE A 14 -14.63 1.21 1.14
C ILE A 14 -13.92 1.89 2.31
N LEU A 15 -13.12 2.93 2.04
CA LEU A 15 -12.43 3.68 3.11
C LEU A 15 -13.39 4.44 4.03
N ALA A 16 -14.48 4.98 3.50
CA ALA A 16 -15.52 5.63 4.30
C ALA A 16 -16.19 4.65 5.25
N ASP A 17 -16.58 3.48 4.74
CA ASP A 17 -17.24 2.42 5.52
C ASP A 17 -16.27 1.85 6.58
N LEU A 18 -14.98 1.64 6.24
CA LEU A 18 -13.94 1.24 7.20
C LEU A 18 -13.73 2.27 8.32
N ARG A 19 -13.72 3.57 7.98
CA ARG A 19 -13.59 4.64 8.98
C ARG A 19 -14.83 4.73 9.87
N LEU A 20 -16.01 4.54 9.28
CA LEU A 20 -17.27 4.54 10.04
C LEU A 20 -17.29 3.36 11.02
N ALA A 21 -16.91 2.17 10.56
CA ALA A 21 -16.76 0.99 11.40
C ALA A 21 -15.74 1.22 12.52
N ALA A 22 -14.56 1.78 12.22
CA ALA A 22 -13.53 2.04 13.21
C ALA A 22 -13.93 3.11 14.25
N LYS A 23 -14.63 4.17 13.82
CA LYS A 23 -15.04 5.27 14.71
C LYS A 23 -16.27 4.95 15.54
N ARG A 24 -17.27 4.27 14.95
CA ARG A 24 -18.59 4.07 15.55
C ARG A 24 -18.86 2.63 15.97
N GLY A 25 -17.98 1.69 15.63
CA GLY A 25 -18.18 0.27 15.87
C GLY A 25 -19.29 -0.35 15.00
N ASP A 26 -19.65 0.31 13.89
CA ASP A 26 -20.73 -0.16 13.01
C ASP A 26 -20.34 -1.46 12.30
N ARG A 27 -20.95 -2.57 12.74
CA ARG A 27 -20.69 -3.91 12.21
C ARG A 27 -21.23 -4.09 10.80
N ALA A 28 -22.31 -3.40 10.42
CA ALA A 28 -22.88 -3.50 9.08
C ALA A 28 -21.96 -2.80 8.06
N ALA A 29 -21.46 -1.61 8.42
CA ALA A 29 -20.46 -0.91 7.61
C ALA A 29 -19.17 -1.75 7.44
N LEU A 30 -18.72 -2.43 8.51
CA LEU A 30 -17.58 -3.33 8.45
C LEU A 30 -17.83 -4.52 7.50
N ALA A 31 -18.99 -5.17 7.61
CA ALA A 31 -19.34 -6.30 6.76
C ALA A 31 -19.39 -5.92 5.28
N LEU A 32 -19.97 -4.76 4.95
CA LEU A 32 -20.01 -4.23 3.59
C LEU A 32 -18.61 -3.89 3.06
N ALA A 33 -17.76 -3.31 3.90
CA ALA A 33 -16.38 -3.03 3.53
C ALA A 33 -15.61 -4.32 3.25
N LEU A 34 -15.77 -5.35 4.09
CA LEU A 34 -15.14 -6.65 3.93
C LEU A 34 -15.53 -7.34 2.63
N ASP A 35 -16.81 -7.36 2.30
CA ASP A 35 -17.31 -8.01 1.08
C ASP A 35 -16.75 -7.35 -0.19
N ARG A 36 -16.72 -6.01 -0.19
CA ARG A 36 -16.09 -5.23 -1.28
C ARG A 36 -14.58 -5.45 -1.35
N MET A 37 -13.89 -5.52 -0.20
CA MET A 37 -12.45 -5.80 -0.16
C MET A 37 -12.12 -7.22 -0.64
N ARG A 38 -12.95 -8.22 -0.33
CA ARG A 38 -12.83 -9.59 -0.87
C ARG A 38 -13.01 -9.61 -2.37
N THR A 39 -14.01 -8.87 -2.88
CA THR A 39 -14.23 -8.76 -4.32
C THR A 39 -13.01 -8.14 -5.04
N PHE A 40 -12.39 -7.13 -4.43
CA PHE A 40 -11.15 -6.52 -4.93
C PHE A 40 -9.94 -7.46 -4.88
N ALA A 41 -9.83 -8.25 -3.81
CA ALA A 41 -8.74 -9.18 -3.61
C ALA A 41 -8.79 -10.36 -4.60
N HIS A 42 -9.97 -10.90 -4.87
CA HIS A 42 -10.13 -12.10 -5.71
C HIS A 42 -10.29 -11.78 -7.20
N SER A 43 -10.61 -10.54 -7.57
CA SER A 43 -10.82 -10.17 -8.97
C SER A 43 -9.52 -9.71 -9.66
N PRO A 44 -9.10 -10.38 -10.75
CA PRO A 44 -7.93 -9.97 -11.54
C PRO A 44 -8.06 -8.60 -12.20
N ARG A 45 -9.27 -8.01 -12.24
CA ARG A 45 -9.49 -6.66 -12.78
C ARG A 45 -9.30 -5.55 -11.76
N TYR A 46 -9.37 -5.87 -10.45
CA TYR A 46 -9.38 -4.87 -9.38
C TYR A 46 -8.17 -4.97 -8.44
N TRP A 47 -7.26 -5.92 -8.69
CA TRP A 47 -6.06 -6.12 -7.87
C TRP A 47 -5.16 -4.88 -7.73
N GLU A 48 -5.00 -4.05 -8.77
CA GLU A 48 -4.22 -2.80 -8.67
C GLU A 48 -4.88 -1.82 -7.68
N LYS A 49 -6.20 -1.66 -7.77
CA LYS A 49 -6.96 -0.83 -6.83
C LYS A 49 -6.90 -1.39 -5.41
N TYR A 50 -6.85 -2.71 -5.29
CA TYR A 50 -6.67 -3.38 -4.01
C TYR A 50 -5.30 -3.08 -3.40
N LEU A 51 -4.21 -3.15 -4.18
CA LEU A 51 -2.87 -2.79 -3.71
C LEU A 51 -2.78 -1.32 -3.28
N VAL A 52 -3.36 -0.41 -4.05
CA VAL A 52 -3.44 1.01 -3.66
C VAL A 52 -4.26 1.18 -2.38
N LEU A 53 -5.35 0.41 -2.22
CA LEU A 53 -6.17 0.40 -1.01
C LEU A 53 -5.36 -0.08 0.21
N LEU A 54 -4.48 -1.08 0.06
CA LEU A 54 -3.59 -1.58 1.12
C LEU A 54 -2.53 -0.54 1.56
N GLY A 55 -2.32 0.54 0.80
CA GLY A 55 -1.55 1.69 1.27
C GLY A 55 -2.20 2.40 2.46
N ASN A 56 -3.49 2.15 2.74
CA ASN A 56 -4.16 2.64 3.94
C ASN A 56 -4.02 1.65 5.11
N PRO A 57 -3.62 2.10 6.31
CA PRO A 57 -3.38 1.20 7.45
C PRO A 57 -4.64 0.45 7.90
N LEU A 58 -5.83 1.04 7.80
CA LEU A 58 -7.07 0.35 8.20
C LEU A 58 -7.38 -0.80 7.25
N ALA A 59 -7.23 -0.56 5.95
CA ALA A 59 -7.40 -1.61 4.94
C ALA A 59 -6.32 -2.69 5.08
N ARG A 60 -5.08 -2.32 5.42
CA ARG A 60 -4.00 -3.28 5.67
C ARG A 60 -4.28 -4.16 6.88
N LEU A 61 -4.78 -3.60 7.97
CA LEU A 61 -5.19 -4.38 9.15
C LEU A 61 -6.30 -5.37 8.80
N VAL A 62 -7.31 -4.92 8.06
CA VAL A 62 -8.41 -5.78 7.62
C VAL A 62 -7.92 -6.90 6.70
N ASP A 63 -7.02 -6.62 5.77
CA ASP A 63 -6.41 -7.65 4.93
C ASP A 63 -5.64 -8.67 5.76
N LEU A 64 -4.72 -8.23 6.61
CA LEU A 64 -3.89 -9.13 7.43
C LEU A 64 -4.71 -10.01 8.36
N LEU A 65 -5.81 -9.48 8.91
CA LEU A 65 -6.63 -10.21 9.88
C LEU A 65 -7.66 -11.12 9.23
N VAL A 66 -8.29 -10.70 8.13
CA VAL A 66 -9.50 -11.38 7.61
C VAL A 66 -9.30 -12.00 6.22
N ILE A 67 -8.54 -11.36 5.34
CA ILE A 67 -8.52 -11.70 3.90
C ILE A 67 -7.23 -12.44 3.52
N LYS A 68 -6.10 -12.02 4.08
CA LYS A 68 -4.73 -12.55 3.89
C LYS A 68 -4.31 -12.65 2.42
N GLN A 69 -4.95 -11.88 1.53
CA GLN A 69 -4.71 -11.99 0.09
C GLN A 69 -3.61 -11.06 -0.38
N GLY A 70 -3.39 -9.91 0.27
CA GLY A 70 -2.35 -8.97 -0.16
C GLY A 70 -0.94 -9.58 -0.18
N GLU A 71 -0.61 -10.41 0.80
CA GLU A 71 0.69 -11.11 0.85
C GLU A 71 0.75 -12.32 -0.07
N ARG A 72 -0.34 -13.08 -0.16
CA ARG A 72 -0.41 -14.26 -1.03
C ARG A 72 -0.29 -13.87 -2.51
N ILE A 73 -0.92 -12.78 -2.94
CA ILE A 73 -0.79 -12.24 -4.31
C ILE A 73 0.65 -11.76 -4.56
N ALA A 74 1.26 -11.08 -3.58
CA ALA A 74 2.64 -10.61 -3.67
C ALA A 74 3.65 -11.77 -3.82
N GLN A 75 3.46 -12.84 -3.06
CA GLN A 75 4.31 -14.05 -3.11
C GLN A 75 4.08 -14.83 -4.41
N GLN A 76 2.83 -15.11 -4.78
CA GLN A 76 2.49 -15.93 -5.95
C GLN A 76 2.97 -15.33 -7.27
N LYS A 77 2.91 -14.00 -7.40
CA LYS A 77 3.33 -13.34 -8.63
C LYS A 77 4.79 -12.89 -8.60
N GLY A 78 5.52 -13.08 -7.49
CA GLY A 78 6.89 -12.60 -7.31
C GLY A 78 7.01 -11.08 -7.16
N TRP A 79 5.90 -10.36 -6.99
CA TRP A 79 5.90 -8.90 -6.83
C TRP A 79 6.16 -8.59 -5.36
N ARG A 80 7.43 -8.43 -5.00
CA ARG A 80 7.77 -7.66 -3.80
C ARG A 80 7.26 -6.25 -4.01
N LEU A 81 6.10 -5.90 -3.45
CA LEU A 81 5.75 -4.50 -3.26
C LEU A 81 6.98 -3.86 -2.58
N PRO A 82 7.56 -2.77 -3.14
CA PRO A 82 8.59 -2.05 -2.43
C PRO A 82 8.00 -1.70 -1.07
N ARG A 83 8.60 -2.28 -0.03
CA ARG A 83 8.25 -2.11 1.38
C ARG A 83 7.90 -0.63 1.56
N ALA A 84 6.62 -0.35 1.85
CA ALA A 84 6.20 1.02 2.11
C ALA A 84 7.18 1.58 3.14
N ALA A 85 7.92 2.62 2.74
CA ALA A 85 8.90 3.26 3.60
C ALA A 85 8.18 3.58 4.92
N PRO A 86 8.81 3.33 6.08
CA PRO A 86 8.19 3.63 7.36
C PRO A 86 7.65 5.06 7.30
N ALA A 87 6.42 5.26 7.77
CA ALA A 87 5.68 6.51 7.77
C ALA A 87 6.34 7.56 8.68
N GLY A 88 7.58 7.94 8.35
CA GLY A 88 8.43 8.93 8.99
C GLY A 88 9.15 9.83 7.98
N ALA A 89 9.04 9.56 6.67
CA ALA A 89 9.48 10.50 5.63
C ALA A 89 8.43 11.60 5.42
N ALA A 90 8.12 12.34 6.49
CA ALA A 90 7.48 13.63 6.37
C ALA A 90 8.37 14.51 5.48
N LYS A 91 7.80 15.03 4.39
CA LYS A 91 8.39 16.07 3.54
C LYS A 91 9.11 17.12 4.41
N PRO A 92 10.43 17.37 4.25
CA PRO A 92 11.00 18.58 4.80
C PRO A 92 10.45 19.75 3.98
N ARG A 93 9.66 20.60 4.64
CA ARG A 93 9.21 21.89 4.12
C ARG A 93 10.43 22.69 3.70
N LYS A 94 10.45 23.11 2.43
CA LYS A 94 11.45 23.97 1.81
C LYS A 94 11.42 25.35 2.47
N GLY A 95 12.30 25.57 3.46
CA GLY A 95 12.63 26.86 4.06
C GLY A 95 13.97 27.38 3.53
N LYS A 96 14.04 28.67 3.22
CA LYS A 96 15.11 29.37 2.49
C LYS A 96 16.40 29.58 3.31
N ALA A 97 17.51 29.56 2.56
CA ALA A 97 18.73 30.37 2.65
C ALA A 97 19.69 30.23 3.85
N GLY A 98 20.91 29.79 3.54
CA GLY A 98 22.12 29.93 4.34
C GLY A 98 23.32 29.29 3.63
N ALA A 99 24.21 30.11 3.09
CA ALA A 99 25.35 29.72 2.26
C ALA A 99 26.47 29.00 3.05
N ALA A 100 27.06 27.96 2.47
CA ALA A 100 28.51 27.65 2.45
C ALA A 100 28.78 26.23 1.89
N ARG A 101 29.53 26.14 0.79
CA ARG A 101 30.24 24.92 0.31
C ARG A 101 31.74 25.09 0.65
N PRO A 102 32.63 24.09 0.48
CA PRO A 102 32.46 22.64 0.45
C PRO A 102 33.51 21.91 1.34
N ARG A 103 33.26 20.68 1.79
CA ARG A 103 34.37 19.79 2.22
C ARG A 103 34.23 18.41 1.59
N ARG A 104 34.99 18.22 0.51
CA ARG A 104 35.37 16.93 -0.06
C ARG A 104 35.92 16.05 1.07
N ARG A 105 35.30 14.91 1.34
CA ARG A 105 36.04 13.71 1.72
C ARG A 105 35.67 12.60 0.74
N ARG A 106 36.74 12.09 0.17
CA ARG A 106 36.85 11.20 -0.98
C ARG A 106 36.31 9.84 -0.56
N SER A 107 35.33 9.31 -1.29
CA SER A 107 34.88 7.93 -1.16
C SER A 107 36.06 7.01 -1.42
N ALA A 108 36.44 6.18 -0.45
CA ALA A 108 37.34 5.06 -0.68
C ALA A 108 36.50 3.88 -1.18
N PRO A 109 36.88 3.21 -2.29
CA PRO A 109 36.20 2.01 -2.75
C PRO A 109 36.67 0.84 -1.89
N SER A 110 35.85 0.42 -0.94
CA SER A 110 36.10 -0.81 -0.18
C SER A 110 35.73 -2.02 -1.04
N GLY A 111 36.78 -2.72 -1.49
CA GLY A 111 36.81 -4.18 -1.40
C GLY A 111 36.08 -4.95 -2.50
N VAL A 112 36.84 -5.22 -3.57
CA VAL A 112 36.93 -6.51 -4.30
C VAL A 112 36.06 -7.63 -3.69
N GLN A 113 35.00 -8.01 -4.41
CA GLN A 113 34.32 -9.29 -4.20
C GLN A 113 35.19 -10.41 -4.78
N PRO A 114 35.47 -11.51 -4.04
CA PRO A 114 36.00 -12.71 -4.66
C PRO A 114 34.88 -13.43 -5.43
N SER A 115 35.16 -13.80 -6.69
CA SER A 115 34.34 -14.67 -7.53
C SER A 115 34.21 -16.06 -6.90
N LEU A 116 33.03 -16.67 -6.95
CA LEU A 116 32.74 -18.05 -6.51
C LEU A 116 32.61 -19.03 -7.70
N PHE A 117 33.28 -18.73 -8.81
CA PHE A 117 33.42 -19.65 -9.95
C PHE A 117 34.87 -19.59 -10.43
N GLU A 118 35.43 -20.78 -10.66
CA GLU A 118 36.75 -21.07 -11.23
C GLU A 118 36.86 -20.58 -12.68
#